data_AF-A0A935QAS2-F1
#
_entry.id   AF-A0A935QAS2-F1
#
_cell.length_a   1.000
_cell.length_b   1.000
_cell.length_c   1.000
_cell.angle_alpha   90.00
_cell.angle_beta   90.00
_cell.angle_gamma   90.00
#
_symmetry.space_group_name_H-M   'P 1'
#
loop_
_entity.id
_entity.type
_entity.pdbx_description
1 polymer ?
#
loop_
_entity_poly.entity_id
_entity_poly.type
_entity_poly.pdbx_seq_one_letter_code
_entity_poly.pdbx_strand_id
1 'polypeptide(L)' 'MTYIQRKDVTNRIPNKFEAIRIAALEARRLNDRARAVSANLPGKLTTIAVQRLIDGKILYYDKRERAAAALKERESGQE' A
#
# COMPACT_ATOMS: atom_id res chain seq x y z
N MET A 1 -1.00 -9.27 -19.15
CA MET A 1 -1.48 -9.17 -17.75
C MET A 1 -0.72 -10.21 -16.97
N THR A 2 0.25 -9.82 -16.15
CA THR A 2 1.04 -10.78 -15.36
C THR A 2 0.15 -11.39 -14.30
N TYR A 3 0.06 -12.73 -14.28
CA TYR A 3 -0.68 -13.44 -13.26
C TYR A 3 0.05 -13.28 -11.92
N ILE A 4 -0.68 -12.88 -10.88
CA ILE A 4 -0.15 -12.71 -9.53
C ILE A 4 -0.65 -13.89 -8.70
N GLN A 5 0.27 -14.64 -8.10
CA GLN A 5 -0.10 -15.78 -7.26
C GLN A 5 -0.82 -15.27 -6.01
N ARG A 6 -1.97 -15.86 -5.68
CA ARG A 6 -2.70 -15.54 -4.44
C ARG A 6 -1.80 -15.65 -3.21
N LYS A 7 -0.92 -16.66 -3.20
CA LYS A 7 0.00 -16.95 -2.09
C LYS A 7 0.90 -15.76 -1.78
N ASP A 8 1.43 -15.07 -2.79
CA ASP A 8 2.34 -13.93 -2.59
C ASP A 8 1.65 -12.78 -1.84
N VAL A 9 0.37 -12.56 -2.15
CA VAL A 9 -0.46 -11.57 -1.47
C VAL A 9 -0.81 -12.02 -0.05
N THR A 10 -1.28 -13.26 0.12
CA THR A 10 -1.72 -13.77 1.43
C THR A 10 -0.57 -14.04 2.40
N ASN A 11 0.65 -14.25 1.91
CA ASN A 11 1.85 -14.35 2.74
C ASN A 11 2.17 -13.01 3.41
N ARG A 12 1.77 -11.89 2.82
CA ARG A 12 1.94 -10.56 3.40
C ARG A 12 0.73 -10.14 4.25
N ILE A 13 -0.47 -10.43 3.76
CA ILE A 13 -1.73 -10.08 4.42
C ILE A 13 -2.62 -11.33 4.47
N PRO A 14 -2.65 -12.07 5.59
CA PRO A 14 -3.32 -13.36 5.69
C PRO A 14 -4.80 -13.32 5.31
N ASN A 15 -5.49 -12.21 5.64
CA ASN A 15 -6.87 -12.01 5.28
C ASN A 15 -7.00 -11.50 3.83
N LYS A 16 -7.57 -12.34 2.95
CA LYS A 16 -7.76 -12.00 1.52
C LYS A 16 -8.60 -10.75 1.29
N PHE A 17 -9.62 -10.49 2.11
CA PHE A 17 -10.50 -9.33 1.96
C PHE A 17 -9.79 -8.05 2.37
N GLU A 18 -9.00 -8.12 3.43
CA GLU A 18 -8.14 -7.02 3.85
C GLU A 18 -7.07 -6.71 2.80
N ALA A 19 -6.45 -7.74 2.23
CA ALA A 19 -5.46 -7.57 1.17
C ALA A 19 -6.06 -6.86 -0.07
N ILE A 20 -7.28 -7.25 -0.47
CA ILE A 20 -8.03 -6.58 -1.55
C ILE A 20 -8.32 -5.12 -1.19
N ARG A 21 -8.81 -4.86 0.02
CA ARG A 21 -9.11 -3.50 0.50
C ARG A 21 -7.86 -2.61 0.45
N ILE A 22 -6.74 -3.10 0.96
CA ILE A 22 -5.47 -2.37 1.00
C ILE A 22 -4.93 -2.11 -0.41
N ALA A 23 -4.93 -3.12 -1.29
CA ALA A 23 -4.52 -2.93 -2.68
C ALA A 23 -5.41 -1.92 -3.42
N ALA A 24 -6.72 -1.93 -3.16
CA ALA A 24 -7.66 -0.97 -3.75
C ALA A 24 -7.42 0.47 -3.27
N LEU A 25 -7.12 0.65 -1.97
CA LEU A 25 -6.78 1.95 -1.40
C LEU A 25 -5.46 2.49 -1.96
N GLU A 26 -4.46 1.64 -2.09
CA GLU A 26 -3.17 2.02 -2.71
C GLU A 26 -3.36 2.40 -4.18
N ALA A 27 -4.17 1.67 -4.94
CA ALA A 27 -4.48 2.01 -6.33
C ALA A 27 -5.16 3.39 -6.45
N ARG A 28 -6.09 3.73 -5.54
CA ARG A 28 -6.72 5.07 -5.49
C ARG A 28 -5.68 6.15 -5.18
N ARG A 29 -4.82 5.92 -4.19
CA ARG A 29 -3.73 6.85 -3.84
C ARG A 29 -2.78 7.09 -5.02
N LEU A 30 -2.43 6.04 -5.77
CA LEU A 30 -1.59 6.15 -6.96
C LEU A 30 -2.30 6.94 -8.06
N ASN A 31 -3.60 6.73 -8.27
CA ASN A 31 -4.41 7.51 -9.20
C ASN A 31 -4.39 9.00 -8.84
N ASP A 32 -4.66 9.33 -7.58
CA ASP A 32 -4.76 10.71 -7.13
C ASP A 32 -3.41 11.41 -7.28
N ARG A 33 -2.31 10.72 -6.93
CA ARG A 33 -0.95 11.25 -7.14
C ARG A 33 -0.63 11.43 -8.62
N ALA A 34 -0.96 10.46 -9.47
CA ALA A 34 -0.74 10.55 -10.92
C ALA A 34 -1.49 11.74 -11.53
N ARG A 35 -2.74 11.97 -11.12
CA ARG A 35 -3.54 13.13 -11.52
C ARG A 35 -2.94 14.44 -11.04
N ALA A 36 -2.47 14.49 -9.79
CA ALA A 36 -1.89 15.71 -9.22
C ALA A 36 -0.61 16.18 -9.95
N VAL A 37 0.17 15.25 -10.51
CA VAL A 37 1.40 15.58 -11.26
C VAL A 37 1.23 15.42 -12.78
N SER A 38 -0.01 15.24 -13.27
CA SER A 38 -0.32 14.95 -14.68
C SER A 38 0.57 13.86 -15.30
N ALA A 39 0.96 12.86 -14.51
CA ALA A 39 1.87 11.81 -14.93
C ALA A 39 1.11 10.57 -15.37
N ASN A 40 1.52 9.98 -16.50
CA ASN A 40 1.07 8.65 -16.89
C ASN A 40 1.92 7.59 -16.20
N LEU A 41 1.29 6.77 -15.35
CA LEU A 41 1.94 5.63 -14.73
C LEU A 41 2.03 4.46 -15.71
N PRO A 42 3.14 3.70 -15.72
CA PRO A 42 3.30 2.56 -16.61
C PRO A 42 2.41 1.40 -16.16
N GLY A 43 1.33 1.16 -16.91
CA GLY A 43 0.44 0.02 -16.73
C GLY A 43 -0.78 0.30 -15.83
N LYS A 44 -1.53 -0.77 -15.52
CA LYS A 44 -2.77 -0.66 -14.73
C LYS A 44 -2.44 -0.39 -13.26
N LEU A 45 -3.07 0.62 -12.68
CA LEU A 45 -2.91 1.01 -11.28
C LEU A 45 -3.10 -0.14 -10.28
N THR A 46 -4.04 -1.03 -10.55
CA THR A 46 -4.31 -2.20 -9.72
C THR A 46 -3.15 -3.20 -9.75
N THR A 47 -2.53 -3.40 -10.91
CA THR A 47 -1.32 -4.24 -11.04
C THR A 47 -0.16 -3.63 -10.27
N ILE A 48 0.06 -2.32 -10.41
CA ILE A 48 1.10 -1.61 -9.66
C ILE A 48 0.86 -1.72 -8.15
N ALA A 49 -0.39 -1.52 -7.70
CA ALA A 49 -0.74 -1.59 -6.29
C ALA A 49 -0.52 -2.99 -5.69
N VAL A 50 -0.91 -4.05 -6.41
CA VAL A 50 -0.66 -5.43 -5.93
C VAL A 50 0.84 -5.75 -5.92
N GLN A 51 1.61 -5.28 -6.91
CA GLN A 51 3.07 -5.45 -6.89
C GLN A 51 3.68 -4.73 -5.68
N ARG A 52 3.25 -3.50 -5.40
CA ARG A 52 3.69 -2.77 -4.19
C ARG A 52 3.29 -3.49 -2.91
N LEU A 53 2.16 -4.20 -2.88
CA LEU A 53 1.74 -5.03 -1.73
C LEU A 53 2.76 -6.14 -1.48
N ILE A 54 3.07 -6.89 -2.53
CA ILE A 54 4.00 -8.01 -2.49
C ILE A 54 5.40 -7.53 -2.09
N ASP A 55 5.84 -6.42 -2.66
CA ASP A 55 7.12 -5.79 -2.34
C ASP A 55 7.16 -5.16 -0.92
N GLY A 56 6.04 -5.10 -0.20
CA GLY A 56 5.95 -4.41 1.09
C GLY A 56 6.05 -2.88 1.01
N LYS A 57 5.89 -2.30 -0.18
CA LYS A 57 5.99 -0.85 -0.48
C LYS A 57 4.65 -0.10 -0.34
N ILE A 58 3.65 -0.73 0.28
CA ILE A 58 2.36 -0.11 0.56
C ILE A 58 2.50 0.76 1.80
N LEU A 59 2.12 2.03 1.64
CA LEU A 59 2.12 2.98 2.74
C LEU A 59 0.91 2.80 3.65
N TYR A 60 -0.15 2.17 3.16
CA TYR A 60 -1.36 1.83 3.93
C TYR A 60 -1.14 0.56 4.77
N TYR A 61 -0.13 0.59 5.64
CA TYR A 61 -0.11 -0.16 6.89
C TYR A 61 -0.75 0.76 7.93
N ASP A 62 -1.61 0.18 8.76
CA ASP A 62 -2.74 0.77 9.50
C ASP A 62 -2.59 2.27 9.87
N LYS A 63 -3.63 3.08 9.61
CA LYS A 63 -3.69 4.47 10.11
C LYS A 63 -3.44 4.51 11.62
N ARG A 64 -3.77 3.42 12.35
CA ARG A 64 -3.46 3.22 13.77
C ARG A 64 -1.99 2.90 14.02
N GLU A 65 -1.35 2.00 13.27
CA GLU A 65 0.08 1.70 13.45
C GLU A 65 0.96 2.87 13.04
N ARG A 66 0.62 3.61 11.98
CA ARG A 66 1.37 4.81 11.59
C ARG A 66 1.14 5.96 12.56
N ALA A 67 -0.05 6.09 13.14
CA ALA A 67 -0.29 7.04 14.23
C ALA A 67 0.48 6.63 15.51
N ALA A 68 0.52 5.33 15.83
CA ALA A 68 1.28 4.80 16.96
C ALA A 68 2.79 4.95 16.77
N ALA A 69 3.31 4.74 15.55
CA ALA A 69 4.71 4.97 15.20
C ALA A 69 5.07 6.46 15.27
N ALA A 70 4.22 7.33 14.71
CA ALA A 70 4.41 8.78 14.81
C ALA A 70 4.32 9.32 16.25
N LEU A 71 3.51 8.68 17.11
CA LEU A 71 3.48 8.96 18.54
C LEU A 71 4.79 8.52 19.22
N LYS A 72 5.27 7.30 18.96
CA LYS A 72 6.54 6.80 19.51
C LYS A 72 7.75 7.63 19.08
N GLU A 73 7.82 8.05 17.82
CA GLU A 73 8.91 8.90 17.33
C GLU A 73 8.93 10.28 18.02
N ARG A 74 7.76 10.82 18.39
CA ARG A 74 7.65 12.06 19.17
C ARG A 74 8.11 11.88 20.61
N GLU A 75 7.84 10.72 21.21
CA GLU A 75 8.24 10.40 22.58
C GLU A 75 9.75 10.13 22.68
N SER A 76 10.36 9.48 21.68
CA SER A 76 11.81 9.21 21.65
C SER A 76 12.68 10.41 21.23
N GLY A 77 12.08 11.47 20.68
CA GLY A 77 12.78 12.70 20.29
C GLY A 77 12.81 13.78 21.38
N GLN A 78 12.36 13.46 22.60
CA GLN A 78 12.33 14.35 23.76
C GLN A 78 13.30 13.93 24.89
N GLU A 79 14.23 13.01 24.63
CA GLU A 79 15.37 12.71 25.52
C GLU A 79 16.66 13.41 25.08
#